data_AF-A0A660CNA8-F1
#
_entry.id   AF-A0A660CNA8-F1
#
_cell.length_a   1.000
_cell.length_b   1.000
_cell.length_c   1.000
_cell.angle_alpha   90.00
_cell.angle_beta   90.00
_cell.angle_gamma   90.00
#
_symmetry.space_group_name_H-M   'P 1'
#
loop_
_entity.id
_entity.type
_entity.pdbx_description
1 polymer ?
#
loop_
_entity_poly.entity_id
_entity_poly.type
_entity_poly.pdbx_seq_one_letter_code
_entity_poly.pdbx_strand_id
1 'polypeptide(L)' 'MIRRDRELLADLSAVNTRLGEAVVELLAHQDGGELPPEGLRVIGEHLQRLAGRLLRRAAELEARIGPADQES' A
#
# COMPACT_ATOMS: atom_id res chain seq x y z
N MET A 1 0.71 12.83 -15.93
CA MET A 1 0.97 11.65 -15.07
C MET A 1 1.14 10.42 -15.94
N ILE A 2 2.22 9.66 -15.79
CA ILE A 2 2.47 8.47 -16.62
C ILE A 2 1.53 7.32 -16.20
N ARG A 3 1.38 6.31 -17.08
CA ARG A 3 0.48 5.15 -16.86
C ARG A 3 0.72 4.48 -15.50
N ARG A 4 1.98 4.22 -15.14
CA ARG A 4 2.35 3.53 -13.91
C ARG A 4 1.94 4.29 -12.64
N ASP A 5 1.99 5.62 -12.66
CA ASP A 5 1.55 6.45 -11.52
C ASP A 5 0.02 6.42 -11.38
N ARG A 6 -0.71 6.41 -12.50
CA ARG A 6 -2.17 6.22 -12.51
C ARG A 6 -2.58 4.87 -11.94
N GLU A 7 -1.85 3.81 -12.29
CA GLU A 7 -2.09 2.46 -11.74
C GLU A 7 -1.86 2.45 -10.22
N LEU A 8 -0.78 3.07 -9.72
CA LEU A 8 -0.53 3.18 -8.28
C LEU A 8 -1.65 3.95 -7.55
N LEU A 9 -2.14 5.05 -8.13
CA LEU A 9 -3.25 5.80 -7.54
C LEU A 9 -4.57 5.02 -7.59
N ALA A 10 -4.81 4.23 -8.64
CA ALA A 10 -5.97 3.36 -8.71
C ALA A 10 -5.92 2.28 -7.61
N ASP A 11 -4.75 1.67 -7.38
CA ASP A 11 -4.57 0.68 -6.31
C ASP A 11 -4.75 1.31 -4.92
N LEU A 12 -4.20 2.52 -4.70
CA LEU A 12 -4.44 3.29 -3.48
C LEU A 12 -5.92 3.59 -3.28
N SER A 13 -6.61 4.04 -4.33
CA SER A 13 -8.05 4.30 -4.26
C SER A 13 -8.83 3.03 -3.94
N ALA A 14 -8.50 1.90 -4.56
CA ALA A 14 -9.16 0.63 -4.30
C ALA A 14 -8.99 0.17 -2.85
N VAL A 15 -7.78 0.30 -2.29
CA VAL A 15 -7.54 0.02 -0.86
C VAL A 15 -8.33 0.99 0.01
N ASN A 16 -8.27 2.29 -0.25
CA ASN A 16 -8.97 3.30 0.55
C ASN A 16 -10.50 3.10 0.55
N THR A 17 -11.07 2.68 -0.57
CA THR A 17 -12.51 2.38 -0.68
C THR A 17 -12.90 1.13 0.10
N ARG A 18 -12.05 0.09 0.13
CA ARG A 18 -12.43 -1.24 0.66
C ARG A 18 -11.88 -1.55 2.05
N LEU A 19 -10.93 -0.76 2.55
CA LEU A 19 -10.28 -1.03 3.83
C LEU A 19 -11.27 -0.98 5.00
N GLY A 20 -12.20 -0.02 5.00
CA GLY A 20 -13.23 0.08 6.03
C GLY A 20 -14.10 -1.18 6.10
N GLU A 21 -14.55 -1.68 4.95
CA GLU A 21 -15.33 -2.92 4.85
C GLU A 21 -14.54 -4.11 5.39
N ALA A 22 -13.27 -4.25 5.00
CA ALA A 22 -12.42 -5.34 5.46
C ALA A 22 -12.16 -5.30 6.98
N VAL A 23 -12.03 -4.11 7.58
CA VAL A 23 -11.89 -3.95 9.03
C VAL A 23 -13.17 -4.34 9.77
N VAL A 24 -14.33 -3.96 9.24
CA VAL A 24 -15.63 -4.35 9.81
C VAL A 24 -15.82 -5.87 9.72
N GLU A 25 -15.45 -6.48 8.60
CA GLU A 25 -15.50 -7.93 8.43
C GLU A 25 -14.59 -8.66 9.43
N LEU A 26 -13.37 -8.16 9.66
CA LEU A 26 -12.47 -8.69 10.68
C LEU A 26 -13.05 -8.60 12.09
N LEU A 27 -13.70 -7.49 12.41
CA LEU A 27 -14.36 -7.29 13.70
C LEU A 27 -15.56 -8.24 13.87
N ALA A 28 -16.32 -8.49 12.80
CA ALA A 28 -17.48 -9.37 12.82
C ALA A 28 -17.11 -10.86 13.03
N HIS A 29 -15.88 -11.25 12.69
CA HIS A 29 -15.37 -12.62 12.83
C HIS A 29 -14.42 -12.81 14.02
N GLN A 30 -14.51 -11.94 15.03
CA GLN A 30 -13.76 -12.14 16.27
C GLN A 30 -14.18 -13.42 16.99
N ASP A 31 -13.22 -14.08 17.63
CA ASP A 31 -13.45 -15.22 18.51
C ASP A 31 -12.79 -14.94 19.87
N GLY A 32 -13.56 -15.00 20.95
CA GLY A 32 -13.07 -14.67 22.29
C GLY A 32 -12.55 -13.23 22.45
N GLY A 33 -12.88 -12.31 21.55
CA GLY A 33 -12.34 -10.95 21.51
C GLY A 33 -11.01 -10.81 20.76
N GLU A 34 -10.50 -11.91 20.20
CA GLU A 34 -9.31 -11.92 19.34
C GLU A 34 -9.70 -11.82 17.86
N LEU A 35 -8.84 -11.19 17.06
CA LEU A 35 -9.04 -11.04 15.62
C LEU A 35 -8.57 -12.30 14.88
N PRO A 36 -9.29 -12.74 13.82
CA PRO A 36 -8.91 -13.93 13.07
C PRO A 36 -7.54 -13.75 12.39
N PRO A 37 -6.56 -14.65 12.63
CA PRO A 37 -5.20 -14.49 12.13
C PRO A 37 -5.11 -14.54 10.61
N GLU A 38 -6.00 -15.28 9.94
CA GLU A 38 -6.09 -15.32 8.47
C GLU A 38 -6.44 -13.96 7.89
N GLY A 39 -7.43 -13.27 8.48
CA GLY A 39 -7.86 -11.94 8.04
C GLY A 39 -6.73 -10.92 8.21
N LEU A 40 -6.05 -10.94 9.36
CA LEU A 40 -4.89 -10.09 9.60
C LEU A 40 -3.77 -10.33 8.59
N ARG A 41 -3.47 -11.60 8.29
CA ARG A 41 -2.44 -11.98 7.31
C ARG A 41 -2.77 -11.45 5.92
N VAL A 42 -4.00 -11.68 5.45
CA VAL A 42 -4.44 -11.24 4.11
C VAL A 42 -4.34 -9.72 3.97
N ILE A 43 -4.87 -8.94 4.93
CA ILE A 43 -4.77 -7.47 4.89
C ILE A 43 -3.31 -7.04 4.92
N GLY A 44 -2.52 -7.59 5.84
CA GLY A 44 -1.10 -7.27 5.99
C GLY A 44 -0.32 -7.47 4.69
N GLU A 45 -0.52 -8.60 4.02
CA GLU A 45 0.13 -8.91 2.74
C GLU A 45 -0.28 -7.94 1.62
N HIS A 46 -1.57 -7.57 1.54
CA HIS A 46 -2.03 -6.58 0.56
C HIS A 46 -1.41 -5.20 0.79
N LEU A 47 -1.38 -4.74 2.04
CA LEU A 47 -0.77 -3.47 2.41
C LEU A 47 0.73 -3.48 2.15
N GLN A 48 1.42 -4.56 2.50
CA GLN A 48 2.86 -4.70 2.26
C GLN A 48 3.21 -4.65 0.77
N ARG A 49 2.43 -5.33 -0.09
CA ARG A 49 2.62 -5.27 -1.55
C ARG A 49 2.42 -3.86 -2.09
N LEU A 50 1.37 -3.14 -1.66
CA LEU A 50 1.13 -1.76 -2.09
C LEU A 50 2.24 -0.83 -1.61
N ALA A 51 2.63 -0.91 -0.34
CA ALA A 51 3.73 -0.14 0.22
C ALA A 51 5.03 -0.36 -0.55
N GLY A 52 5.39 -1.62 -0.84
CA GLY A 52 6.59 -1.95 -1.61
C GLY A 52 6.57 -1.37 -3.04
N ARG A 53 5.40 -1.30 -3.68
CA ARG A 53 5.25 -0.66 -5.00
C ARG A 53 5.43 0.86 -4.94
N LEU A 54 4.87 1.50 -3.92
CA LEU A 54 5.02 2.94 -3.70
C LEU A 54 6.49 3.31 -3.42
N LEU A 55 7.14 2.62 -2.50
CA LEU A 55 8.54 2.85 -2.14
C LEU A 55 9.48 2.65 -3.34
N ARG A 56 9.27 1.58 -4.11
CA ARG A 56 10.04 1.36 -5.34
C ARG A 56 9.85 2.51 -6.33
N ARG A 57 8.62 3.01 -6.47
CA ARG A 57 8.35 4.12 -7.36
C ARG A 57 9.00 5.41 -6.88
N ALA A 58 8.99 5.68 -5.58
CA ALA A 58 9.68 6.81 -4.98
C ALA A 58 11.20 6.75 -5.27
N ALA A 59 11.84 5.60 -4.99
CA ALA A 59 13.25 5.40 -5.28
C ALA A 59 13.59 5.59 -6.77
N GLU A 60 12.73 5.13 -7.70
CA GLU A 60 12.90 5.38 -9.13
C GLU A 60 12.82 6.87 -9.50
N LEU A 61 12.03 7.66 -8.79
CA LEU A 61 11.90 9.10 -9.01
C LEU A 61 13.11 9.84 -8.43
N GLU A 62 13.53 9.48 -7.21
CA GLU A 62 14.73 10.02 -6.55
C GLU A 62 15.99 9.77 -7.39
N ALA A 63 16.16 8.56 -7.92
CA ALA A 63 17.30 8.23 -8.78
C ALA A 63 17.37 9.07 -10.07
N ARG A 64 16.25 9.63 -10.55
CA ARG A 64 16.21 10.50 -11.73
C ARG A 64 16.56 11.95 -11.41
N ILE A 65 16.39 12.36 -10.16
CA ILE A 65 16.72 13.71 -9.71
C ILE A 65 18.25 13.84 -9.55
N GLY A 66 18.97 12.71 -9.37
CA GLY A 66 20.42 12.70 -9.19
C GLY A 66 20.85 13.39 -7.89
N PRO A 67 22.10 13.22 -7.42
CA PRO A 67 22.63 14.19 -6.47
C PRO A 67 22.62 15.54 -7.17
N ALA A 68 21.89 16.51 -6.62
CA ALA A 68 21.95 17.89 -7.07
C ALA A 68 23.42 18.25 -7.30
N ASP A 69 23.73 18.68 -8.52
CA ASP A 69 24.99 19.23 -9.00
C ASP A 69 26.08 19.32 -7.92
N GLN A 70 26.91 18.28 -7.82
CA GLN A 70 28.27 18.45 -7.32
C GLN A 70 29.10 19.06 -8.45
N GLU A 71 28.81 20.33 -8.76
CA GLU A 71 29.64 21.22 -9.56
C GLU A 71 29.84 22.48 -8.70
N SER A 72 31.01 23.08 -8.53
CA SER A 72 32.43 22.79 -8.80
C SER A 72 33.19 23.81 -7.94
#